data_AF-A0A817SKP0-F1
#
_entry.id   AF-A0A817SKP0-F1
#
_cell.length_a   1.000
_cell.length_b   1.000
_cell.length_c   1.000
_cell.angle_alpha   90.00
_cell.angle_beta   90.00
_cell.angle_gamma   90.00
#
_symmetry.space_group_name_H-M   'P 1'
#
loop_
_entity.id
_entity.type
_entity.pdbx_description
1 polymer ?
#
loop_
_entity_poly.entity_id
_entity_poly.type
_entity_poly.pdbx_seq_one_letter_code
_entity_poly.pdbx_strand_id
1 'polypeptide(L)'
;IFDPPPYENLRKVILSTAIAETSITIDDVVYVIDSGQTKASDYDFETQGKCLLPIYISRANLLQRKGRAGRTQPGECYRLFTRCNERLSFVNFPQAEMITSRLDNIYLG
;
A
#
# COMPACT_ATOMS: atom_id res chain seq x y z
N ILE A 1 4.90 -15.49 9.52
CA ILE A 1 3.91 -14.91 8.55
C ILE A 1 3.52 -15.93 7.50
N PHE A 2 4.41 -16.83 7.06
CA PHE A 2 4.09 -17.75 5.96
C PHE A 2 3.38 -19.03 6.41
N ASP A 3 3.58 -19.44 7.66
CA ASP A 3 2.98 -20.68 8.18
C ASP A 3 1.45 -20.62 8.25
N PRO A 4 0.75 -21.74 8.02
CA PRO A 4 -0.69 -21.83 8.22
C PRO A 4 -1.06 -21.73 9.72
N PRO A 5 -2.32 -21.44 10.05
CA PRO A 5 -2.78 -21.46 11.44
C PRO A 5 -2.54 -22.84 12.09
N PRO A 6 -2.12 -22.91 13.37
CA PRO A 6 -1.77 -24.17 14.02
C PRO A 6 -2.96 -25.08 14.34
N TYR A 7 -4.19 -24.57 14.25
CA TYR A 7 -5.42 -25.31 14.54
C TYR A 7 -6.47 -25.04 13.47
N GLU A 8 -7.36 -26.02 13.28
CA GLU A 8 -8.55 -25.86 12.43
C GLU A 8 -9.46 -24.75 12.97
N ASN A 9 -10.21 -24.10 12.06
CA ASN A 9 -11.14 -23.00 12.35
C ASN A 9 -10.50 -21.68 12.84
N LEU A 10 -9.17 -21.54 12.80
CA LEU A 10 -8.52 -20.25 13.02
C LEU A 10 -8.39 -19.45 11.73
N ARG A 11 -8.65 -18.14 11.82
CA ARG A 11 -8.41 -17.19 10.73
C ARG A 11 -7.14 -16.39 11.00
N LYS A 12 -6.19 -16.47 10.08
CA LYS A 12 -4.99 -15.66 10.07
C LYS A 12 -5.32 -14.23 9.63
N VAL A 13 -4.89 -13.25 10.42
CA VAL A 13 -5.01 -11.82 10.08
C VAL A 13 -3.62 -11.24 9.99
N ILE A 14 -3.36 -10.52 8.89
CA ILE A 14 -2.05 -9.94 8.61
C ILE A 14 -2.24 -8.42 8.52
N LEU A 15 -1.58 -7.71 9.42
CA LEU A 15 -1.49 -6.26 9.37
C LEU A 15 -0.21 -5.89 8.63
N SER A 16 -0.34 -5.12 7.54
CA SER A 16 0.80 -4.75 6.71
C SER A 16 0.71 -3.31 6.24
N THR A 17 1.87 -2.73 5.96
CA THR A 17 2.05 -1.52 5.16
C THR A 17 2.10 -1.87 3.67
N ALA A 18 2.52 -0.92 2.83
CA ALA A 18 2.75 -1.12 1.39
C ALA A 18 3.73 -2.28 1.05
N ILE A 19 4.46 -2.83 2.02
CA ILE A 19 5.37 -3.97 1.79
C ILE A 19 4.62 -5.22 1.27
N ALA A 20 3.41 -5.50 1.75
CA ALA A 20 2.60 -6.61 1.25
C ALA A 20 2.05 -6.37 -0.17
N GLU A 21 2.08 -5.13 -0.67
CA GLU A 21 1.69 -4.81 -2.03
C GLU A 21 2.71 -5.33 -3.04
N THR A 22 4.00 -5.03 -2.81
CA THR A 22 5.06 -5.19 -3.82
C THR A 22 6.08 -6.27 -3.51
N SER A 23 6.31 -6.60 -2.23
CA SER A 23 7.56 -7.27 -1.82
C SER A 23 7.37 -8.66 -1.19
N ILE A 24 6.13 -9.06 -0.89
CA ILE A 24 5.85 -10.33 -0.22
C ILE A 24 4.68 -11.02 -0.93
N THR A 25 4.81 -12.31 -1.23
CA THR A 25 3.71 -13.16 -1.69
C THR A 25 3.17 -13.96 -0.51
N ILE A 26 1.85 -13.94 -0.30
CA ILE A 26 1.17 -14.71 0.74
C ILE A 26 -0.01 -15.37 0.03
N ASP A 27 0.09 -16.68 -0.20
CA ASP A 27 -0.78 -17.40 -1.13
C ASP A 27 -2.21 -17.63 -0.61
N ASP A 28 -2.44 -17.45 0.70
CA ASP A 28 -3.72 -17.77 1.36
C ASP A 28 -4.60 -16.54 1.67
N VAL A 29 -4.30 -15.37 1.09
CA VAL A 29 -5.09 -14.16 1.34
C VAL A 29 -6.32 -14.13 0.45
N VAL A 30 -7.50 -14.18 1.08
CA VAL A 30 -8.80 -14.16 0.40
C VAL A 30 -9.64 -12.93 0.76
N TYR A 31 -9.19 -12.14 1.74
CA TYR A 31 -9.82 -10.88 2.13
C TYR A 31 -8.76 -9.78 2.21
N VAL A 32 -9.04 -8.65 1.57
CA VAL A 32 -8.25 -7.43 1.70
C VAL A 32 -9.14 -6.34 2.31
N ILE A 33 -8.62 -5.65 3.33
CA ILE A 33 -9.23 -4.45 3.91
C ILE A 33 -8.27 -3.30 3.62
N ASP A 34 -8.70 -2.34 2.80
CA ASP A 34 -7.84 -1.27 2.28
C ASP A 34 -8.33 0.11 2.75
N SER A 35 -7.46 0.82 3.47
CA SER A 35 -7.69 2.21 3.89
C SER A 35 -7.52 3.21 2.75
N GLY A 36 -6.85 2.82 1.66
CA GLY A 36 -6.54 3.69 0.54
C GLY A 36 -5.45 4.72 0.83
N GLN A 37 -4.73 4.60 1.96
CA GLN A 37 -3.68 5.53 2.35
C GLN A 37 -2.33 4.82 2.60
N THR A 38 -1.26 5.58 2.46
CA THR A 38 0.09 5.19 2.88
C THR A 38 0.80 6.39 3.50
N LYS A 39 1.86 6.14 4.28
CA LYS A 39 2.80 7.20 4.64
C LYS A 39 3.84 7.32 3.54
N ALA A 40 3.94 8.49 2.93
CA ALA A 40 4.97 8.79 1.94
C ALA A 40 5.99 9.76 2.52
N SER A 41 7.24 9.60 2.08
CA SER A 41 8.29 10.58 2.36
C SER A 41 8.03 11.83 1.54
N ASP A 42 8.08 12.97 2.20
CA ASP A 42 8.08 14.28 1.59
C ASP A 42 9.25 15.11 2.14
N TYR A 43 9.61 16.19 1.45
CA TYR A 43 10.72 17.06 1.84
C TYR A 43 10.20 18.42 2.27
N ASP A 44 10.46 18.77 3.54
CA ASP A 44 10.15 20.07 4.07
C ASP A 44 11.32 21.03 3.81
N PHE A 45 11.09 22.03 2.96
CA PHE A 45 12.08 23.03 2.59
C PHE A 45 12.45 23.97 3.74
N GLU A 46 11.55 24.18 4.71
CA GLU A 46 11.78 25.08 5.83
C GLU A 46 12.65 24.43 6.90
N THR A 47 12.36 23.18 7.24
CA THR A 47 13.13 22.42 8.26
C THR A 47 14.33 21.68 7.68
N GLN A 48 14.47 21.67 6.35
CA GLN A 48 15.45 20.87 5.58
C GLN A 48 15.43 19.38 5.92
N GLY A 49 14.30 18.90 6.44
CA GLY A 49 14.12 17.54 6.94
C GLY A 49 13.21 16.70 6.04
N LYS A 50 13.32 15.38 6.18
CA LYS A 50 12.30 14.46 5.64
C LYS A 50 11.13 14.38 6.59
N CYS A 51 9.91 14.47 6.07
CA CYS A 51 8.69 14.21 6.83
C CYS A 51 7.92 13.01 6.24
N LEU A 52 7.06 12.39 7.05
CA LEU A 52 6.21 11.27 6.63
C LEU A 52 4.76 11.71 6.71
N LEU A 53 4.14 11.91 5.55
CA LEU A 53 2.77 12.39 5.46
C LEU A 53 1.82 11.26 5.04
N PRO A 54 0.62 11.17 5.64
CA PRO A 54 -0.42 10.29 5.14
C PRO A 54 -0.94 10.85 3.82
N ILE A 55 -0.83 10.05 2.75
CA ILE A 55 -1.35 10.38 1.42
C ILE A 55 -2.28 9.29 0.93
N TYR A 56 -3.19 9.64 0.02
CA TYR A 56 -3.93 8.65 -0.74
C TYR A 56 -3.01 7.96 -1.74
N ILE A 57 -3.14 6.64 -1.87
CA ILE A 57 -2.39 5.88 -2.88
C ILE A 57 -2.99 6.06 -4.27
N SER A 58 -2.30 5.61 -5.31
CA SER A 58 -2.86 5.68 -6.66
C SER A 58 -3.94 4.63 -6.91
N ARG A 59 -4.78 4.83 -7.92
CA ARG A 59 -5.74 3.82 -8.41
C ARG A 59 -5.03 2.55 -8.89
N ALA A 60 -3.84 2.68 -9.48
CA ALA A 60 -3.01 1.53 -9.82
C ALA A 60 -2.62 0.72 -8.58
N ASN A 61 -2.21 1.38 -7.49
CA ASN A 61 -1.90 0.71 -6.21
C ASN A 61 -3.14 0.04 -5.61
N LEU A 62 -4.31 0.70 -5.64
CA LEU A 62 -5.58 0.09 -5.22
C LEU A 62 -5.89 -1.19 -5.99
N LEU A 63 -5.60 -1.23 -7.29
CA LEU A 63 -5.81 -2.42 -8.11
C LEU A 63 -4.83 -3.53 -7.74
N GLN A 64 -3.56 -3.20 -7.50
CA GLN A 64 -2.57 -4.17 -7.04
C GLN A 64 -2.95 -4.76 -5.68
N ARG A 65 -3.36 -3.92 -4.72
CA ARG A 65 -3.84 -4.36 -3.40
C ARG A 65 -5.07 -5.23 -3.49
N LYS A 66 -6.05 -4.85 -4.33
CA LYS A 66 -7.22 -5.70 -4.61
C LYS A 66 -6.80 -7.07 -5.13
N GLY A 67 -5.85 -7.13 -6.06
CA GLY A 67 -5.36 -8.38 -6.66
C GLY A 67 -4.68 -9.35 -5.68
N ARG A 68 -4.42 -8.93 -4.43
CA ARG A 68 -3.94 -9.81 -3.37
C ARG A 68 -5.02 -10.77 -2.87
N ALA A 69 -6.28 -10.36 -2.89
CA ALA A 69 -7.42 -11.27 -2.77
C ALA A 69 -7.81 -11.73 -4.18
N GLY A 70 -7.97 -13.03 -4.39
CA GLY A 70 -8.34 -13.56 -5.71
C GLY A 70 -7.22 -14.26 -6.49
N ARG A 71 -6.02 -14.40 -5.93
CA ARG A 71 -4.87 -15.01 -6.63
C ARG A 71 -5.05 -16.52 -6.83
N THR A 72 -5.42 -17.23 -5.77
CA THR A 72 -5.51 -18.71 -5.72
C THR A 72 -6.96 -19.20 -5.69
N GLN A 73 -7.89 -18.37 -5.20
CA GLN A 73 -9.33 -18.66 -5.12
C GLN A 73 -10.12 -17.33 -5.05
N PRO A 74 -11.45 -17.32 -5.27
CA PRO A 74 -12.26 -16.11 -5.17
C PRO A 74 -12.03 -15.38 -3.84
N GLY A 75 -11.90 -14.05 -3.91
CA GLY A 75 -11.61 -13.22 -2.76
C GLY A 75 -12.30 -11.87 -2.81
N GLU A 76 -12.40 -11.23 -1.66
CA GLU A 76 -13.14 -9.98 -1.46
C GLU A 76 -12.20 -8.85 -1.05
N CYS A 77 -12.51 -7.64 -1.52
CA CYS A 77 -11.75 -6.43 -1.20
C CYS A 77 -12.69 -5.35 -0.65
N TYR A 78 -12.52 -5.02 0.61
CA TYR A 78 -13.27 -3.99 1.31
C TYR A 78 -12.46 -2.70 1.35
N ARG A 79 -13.01 -1.64 0.76
CA ARG A 79 -12.39 -0.31 0.73
C ARG A 79 -13.06 0.58 1.78
N LEU A 80 -12.26 1.20 2.65
CA LEU A 80 -12.75 2.06 3.74
C LEU A 80 -13.02 3.51 3.29
N PHE A 81 -13.33 3.71 2.01
CA PHE A 81 -13.58 5.00 1.40
C PHE A 81 -14.65 4.89 0.32
N THR A 82 -15.33 5.99 0.04
CA THR A 82 -16.39 6.03 -0.96
C THR A 82 -15.83 6.12 -2.39
N ARG A 83 -16.63 5.71 -3.37
CA ARG A 83 -16.31 5.94 -4.81
C ARG A 83 -16.14 7.43 -5.14
N CYS A 84 -16.82 8.32 -4.42
CA CYS A 84 -16.64 9.76 -4.58
C CYS A 84 -15.25 10.18 -4.12
N ASN A 85 -14.80 9.71 -2.95
CA ASN A 85 -13.44 9.96 -2.46
C ASN A 85 -12.38 9.39 -3.42
N GLU A 86 -12.58 8.18 -3.94
CA GLU A 86 -11.69 7.57 -4.96
C GLU A 86 -11.60 8.42 -6.24
N ARG A 87 -12.72 9.03 -6.65
CA ARG A 87 -12.75 9.86 -7.85
C ARG A 87 -12.00 11.18 -7.68
N LEU A 88 -12.12 11.81 -6.52
CA LEU A 88 -11.63 13.16 -6.26
C LEU A 88 -10.21 13.20 -5.68
N SER A 89 -9.86 12.23 -4.84
CA SER A 89 -8.65 12.29 -4.02
C SER A 89 -7.50 11.38 -4.50
N PHE A 90 -7.78 10.42 -5.38
CA PHE A 90 -6.81 9.41 -5.82
C PHE A 90 -6.34 9.69 -7.24
N VAL A 91 -5.02 9.81 -7.40
CA VAL A 91 -4.37 9.91 -8.72
C VAL A 91 -4.37 8.56 -9.44
N ASN A 92 -4.25 8.57 -10.77
CA ASN A 92 -4.29 7.33 -11.55
C ASN A 92 -3.07 6.43 -11.32
N PHE A 93 -1.88 7.02 -11.29
CA PHE A 93 -0.59 6.34 -11.19
C PHE A 93 0.27 6.97 -10.10
N PRO A 94 1.17 6.20 -9.46
CA PRO A 94 2.07 6.74 -8.45
C PRO A 94 3.05 7.73 -9.08
N GLN A 95 3.38 8.79 -8.35
CA GLN A 95 4.44 9.71 -8.74
C GLN A 95 5.80 9.02 -8.57
N ALA A 96 6.75 9.30 -9.48
CA ALA A 96 8.09 8.74 -9.40
C ALA A 96 8.82 9.25 -8.14
N GLU A 97 9.44 8.34 -7.38
CA GLU A 97 10.17 8.65 -6.13
C GLU A 97 11.36 9.60 -6.35
N MET A 98 11.90 9.66 -7.57
CA MET A 98 12.96 10.59 -7.95
C MET A 98 12.55 12.06 -7.76
N ILE A 99 11.24 12.36 -7.84
CA ILE A 99 10.73 13.73 -7.73
C ILE A 99 10.54 14.14 -6.25
N THR A 100 10.42 13.17 -5.35
CA THR A 100 10.11 13.40 -3.92
C THR A 100 11.31 13.20 -3.00
N SER A 101 12.50 12.98 -3.58
CA SER A 101 13.75 12.75 -2.85
C SER A 101 14.84 13.74 -3.27
N ARG A 102 15.67 14.20 -2.33
CA ARG A 102 16.85 15.02 -2.64
C ARG A 102 17.84 14.18 -3.44
N LEU A 103 18.26 14.72 -4.59
CA LEU A 103 19.23 14.09 -5.47
C LEU A 103 20.66 14.05 -4.89
N ASP A 104 20.94 14.82 -3.84
CA ASP A 104 22.26 14.88 -3.19
C ASP A 104 22.75 13.49 -2.71
N ASN A 105 21.81 12.61 -2.32
CA ASN A 105 22.10 11.21 -1.95
C ASN A 105 22.46 10.30 -3.14
N ILE A 106 22.23 10.75 -4.37
CA ILE A 106 22.54 10.02 -5.61
C ILE A 106 23.88 10.50 -6.19
N TYR A 107 24.24 11.78 -5.98
CA TYR A 107 25.46 12.37 -6.54
C TYR A 107 26.72 12.22 -5.66
N LEU A 108 26.58 11.92 -4.36
CA LEU A 108 27.70 11.74 -3.43
C LEU A 108 27.87 10.28 -2.98
N GLY A 109 27.89 9.37 -3.95
CA GLY A 109 28.30 7.96 -3.78
C GLY A 109 29.79 7.76 -4.02
#